data_AF-A0A1H7VTG1-F1
#
_entry.id   AF-A0A1H7VTG1-F1
#
_cell.length_a   1.000
_cell.length_b   1.000
_cell.length_c   1.000
_cell.angle_alpha   90.00
_cell.angle_beta   90.00
_cell.angle_gamma   90.00
#
_symmetry.space_group_name_H-M   'P 1'
#
loop_
_entity.id
_entity.type
_entity.pdbx_description
1 polymer ?
#
loop_
_entity_poly.entity_id
_entity_poly.type
_entity_poly.pdbx_seq_one_letter_code
_entity_poly.pdbx_strand_id
1 'polypeptide(L)'
;MGIVGDLGRFTQYSAAEAMTAAAKNPSGGGGIGAGLGMGMGMAMAQNLAQDGPWGARPAAQKPPPPPVEHVWHIAENGQTHGPYSKASMGRMVTEGKLTRDTHVWTAGQDGWMRAEDVTELAQLFTILPPPPPGA
;
A
#
# COMPACT_ATOMS: atom_id res chain seq x y z
N MET A 1 -0.72 22.15 -18.60
CA MET A 1 0.30 22.11 -17.53
C MET A 1 -0.18 23.02 -16.41
N GLY A 2 -0.49 22.61 -15.20
CA GLY A 2 -0.38 21.31 -14.55
C GLY A 2 -0.59 21.58 -13.07
N ILE A 3 -1.79 21.34 -12.55
CA ILE A 3 -2.07 21.24 -11.12
C ILE A 3 -2.90 19.97 -10.96
N VAL A 4 -2.27 18.84 -11.23
CA VAL A 4 -2.73 17.53 -10.79
C VAL A 4 -1.95 17.27 -9.52
N GLY A 5 -2.55 17.67 -8.40
CA GLY A 5 -1.92 17.56 -7.10
C GLY A 5 -2.78 18.17 -6.03
N ASP A 6 -3.99 17.63 -5.84
CA ASP A 6 -4.49 17.37 -4.47
C ASP A 6 -5.84 16.63 -4.35
N LEU A 7 -6.06 15.56 -5.12
CA LEU A 7 -7.19 14.66 -4.85
C LEU A 7 -7.02 13.90 -3.52
N GLY A 8 -5.79 13.85 -2.97
CA GLY A 8 -5.49 13.30 -1.65
C GLY A 8 -5.96 14.18 -0.50
N ARG A 9 -5.74 15.51 -0.55
CA ARG A 9 -6.16 16.42 0.53
C ARG A 9 -7.67 16.54 0.69
N PHE A 10 -8.47 16.41 -0.38
CA PHE A 10 -9.93 16.39 -0.24
C PHE A 10 -10.47 15.16 0.51
N THR A 11 -9.83 14.01 0.31
CA THR A 11 -10.21 12.76 0.99
C THR A 11 -9.75 12.75 2.45
N GLN A 12 -8.58 13.33 2.73
CA GLN A 12 -8.09 13.47 4.10
C GLN A 12 -8.93 14.46 4.91
N TYR A 13 -9.42 15.53 4.28
CA TYR A 13 -10.26 16.52 4.96
C TYR A 13 -11.63 15.93 5.34
N SER A 14 -12.28 15.17 4.46
CA SER A 14 -13.57 14.53 4.75
C SER A 14 -13.45 13.44 5.82
N ALA A 15 -12.33 12.70 5.86
CA ALA A 15 -12.05 11.74 6.92
C ALA A 15 -11.84 12.41 8.29
N ALA A 16 -11.13 13.54 8.33
CA ALA A 16 -10.91 14.31 9.56
C ALA A 16 -12.21 14.93 10.09
N GLU A 17 -13.09 15.39 9.20
CA GLU A 17 -14.41 15.93 9.57
C GLU A 17 -15.31 14.84 10.18
N ALA A 18 -15.30 13.63 9.60
CA ALA A 18 -16.04 12.47 10.12
C ALA A 18 -15.52 12.00 11.50
N MET A 19 -14.19 11.98 11.70
CA MET A 19 -13.60 11.66 13.01
C MET A 19 -13.90 12.73 14.05
N THR A 20 -13.92 14.00 13.66
CA THR A 20 -14.27 15.11 14.55
C THR A 20 -15.75 15.09 14.96
N ALA A 21 -16.65 14.71 14.04
CA ALA A 21 -18.07 14.51 14.34
C ALA A 21 -18.28 13.32 15.30
N ALA A 22 -17.54 12.22 15.13
CA ALA A 22 -17.55 11.07 16.03
C ALA A 22 -16.99 11.42 17.42
N ALA A 23 -15.91 12.21 17.48
CA ALA A 23 -15.27 12.62 18.73
C ALA A 23 -16.09 13.64 19.53
N LYS A 24 -16.96 14.43 18.87
CA LYS A 24 -17.87 15.39 19.54
C LYS A 24 -19.10 14.72 20.16
N ASN A 25 -19.37 13.43 19.87
CA ASN A 25 -20.40 12.62 20.53
C ASN A 25 -19.82 11.43 21.32
N PRO A 26 -18.96 11.65 22.33
CA PRO A 26 -18.38 10.59 23.15
C PRO A 26 -19.38 9.94 24.13
N SER A 27 -20.63 10.42 24.18
CA SER A 27 -21.72 9.90 25.04
C SER A 27 -22.72 8.97 24.30
N GLY A 28 -22.37 8.50 23.09
CA GLY A 28 -23.35 7.88 22.17
C GLY A 28 -23.12 6.42 21.80
N GLY A 29 -22.29 5.64 22.51
CA GLY A 29 -22.23 4.21 22.22
C GLY A 29 -21.03 3.46 22.76
N GLY A 30 -21.22 2.83 23.93
CA GLY A 30 -20.54 1.58 24.27
C GLY A 30 -19.23 1.72 25.05
N GLY A 31 -19.29 2.36 26.23
CA GLY A 31 -18.25 2.24 27.23
C GLY A 31 -18.05 0.80 27.71
N ILE A 32 -16.81 0.48 28.10
CA ILE A 32 -16.48 -0.36 29.26
C ILE A 32 -17.39 -1.60 29.40
N GLY A 33 -17.27 -2.52 28.45
CA GLY A 33 -17.96 -3.81 28.47
C GLY A 33 -17.45 -4.79 27.42
N ALA A 34 -16.27 -4.51 26.83
CA ALA A 34 -15.80 -5.15 25.61
C ALA A 34 -15.58 -6.68 25.73
N GLY A 35 -15.42 -7.25 26.93
CA GLY A 35 -15.24 -8.70 27.12
C GLY A 35 -16.53 -9.52 27.24
N LEU A 36 -17.60 -8.92 27.77
CA LEU A 36 -18.88 -9.61 28.06
C LEU A 36 -20.01 -9.16 27.12
N GLY A 37 -19.96 -7.91 26.63
CA GLY A 37 -20.96 -7.35 25.71
C GLY A 37 -20.83 -7.85 24.26
N MET A 38 -19.64 -8.29 23.82
CA MET A 38 -19.45 -8.87 22.49
C MET A 38 -20.02 -10.29 22.37
N GLY A 39 -19.89 -11.12 23.41
CA GLY A 39 -20.41 -12.50 23.40
C GLY A 39 -21.93 -12.57 23.45
N MET A 40 -22.56 -11.69 24.23
CA MET A 40 -24.02 -11.61 24.31
C MET A 40 -24.63 -10.80 23.15
N GLY A 41 -23.91 -9.79 22.64
CA GLY A 41 -24.30 -9.00 21.48
C GLY A 41 -24.34 -9.82 20.18
N MET A 42 -23.41 -10.77 19.99
CA MET A 42 -23.44 -11.70 18.85
C MET A 42 -24.59 -12.70 18.94
N ALA A 43 -24.86 -13.28 20.12
CA ALA A 43 -25.98 -14.22 20.30
C ALA A 43 -27.36 -13.57 20.09
N MET A 44 -27.52 -12.32 20.55
CA MET A 44 -28.74 -11.54 20.30
C MET A 44 -28.82 -11.06 18.84
N ALA A 45 -27.70 -10.69 18.21
CA ALA A 45 -27.66 -10.34 16.79
C ALA A 45 -27.99 -11.53 15.88
N GLN A 46 -27.56 -12.75 16.23
CA GLN A 46 -27.90 -13.96 15.49
C GLN A 46 -29.41 -14.24 15.53
N ASN A 47 -30.04 -14.05 16.70
CA ASN A 47 -31.47 -14.27 16.90
C ASN A 47 -32.32 -13.14 16.25
N LEU A 48 -31.85 -11.89 16.30
CA LEU A 48 -32.54 -10.75 15.68
C LEU A 48 -32.35 -10.69 14.15
N ALA A 49 -31.27 -11.24 13.61
CA ALA A 49 -31.05 -11.37 12.17
C ALA A 49 -31.93 -12.46 11.53
N GLN A 50 -32.49 -13.38 12.33
CA GLN A 50 -33.30 -14.49 11.84
C GLN A 50 -34.81 -14.18 11.85
N ASP A 51 -35.28 -13.23 12.69
CA ASP A 51 -36.71 -12.91 12.86
C ASP A 51 -37.11 -11.45 12.49
N GLY A 52 -36.21 -10.68 11.87
CA GLY A 52 -36.51 -9.32 11.41
C GLY A 52 -37.02 -9.27 9.95
N PRO A 53 -38.05 -8.46 9.62
CA PRO A 53 -38.56 -8.31 8.24
C PRO A 53 -37.57 -7.61 7.27
N TRP A 54 -36.38 -7.28 7.75
CA TRP A 54 -35.29 -6.68 6.99
C TRP A 54 -34.25 -7.76 6.74
N GLY A 55 -34.35 -8.44 5.60
CA GLY A 55 -33.52 -9.60 5.24
C GLY A 55 -32.01 -9.38 5.36
N ALA A 56 -31.27 -10.49 5.34
CA ALA A 56 -29.82 -10.58 5.55
C ALA A 56 -29.04 -9.46 4.82
N ARG A 57 -28.38 -8.60 5.61
CA ARG A 57 -27.49 -7.58 5.06
C ARG A 57 -26.22 -8.25 4.52
N PRO A 58 -25.83 -8.01 3.26
CA PRO A 58 -24.61 -8.58 2.70
C PRO A 58 -23.40 -8.10 3.49
N ALA A 59 -22.52 -9.05 3.84
CA ALA A 59 -21.26 -8.76 4.51
C ALA A 59 -20.43 -7.82 3.62
N ALA A 60 -20.07 -6.65 4.17
CA ALA A 60 -19.16 -5.73 3.50
C ALA A 60 -17.81 -6.42 3.27
N GLN A 61 -17.48 -6.71 2.02
CA GLN A 61 -16.17 -7.20 1.63
C GLN A 61 -15.14 -6.10 1.97
N LYS A 62 -14.13 -6.44 2.76
CA LYS A 62 -13.03 -5.50 3.05
C LYS A 62 -12.32 -5.16 1.73
N PRO A 63 -12.05 -3.88 1.43
CA PRO A 63 -11.29 -3.51 0.25
C PRO A 63 -9.91 -4.19 0.28
N PRO A 64 -9.36 -4.58 -0.88
CA PRO A 64 -8.04 -5.20 -0.94
C PRO A 64 -6.98 -4.25 -0.35
N PRO A 65 -5.95 -4.77 0.32
CA PRO A 65 -4.86 -3.94 0.84
C PRO A 65 -4.19 -3.18 -0.30
N PRO A 66 -3.72 -1.94 -0.05
CA PRO A 66 -3.00 -1.18 -1.07
C PRO A 66 -1.73 -1.93 -1.50
N PRO A 67 -1.32 -1.82 -2.77
CA PRO A 67 -0.06 -2.39 -3.23
C PRO A 67 1.10 -1.80 -2.44
N VAL A 68 2.02 -2.66 -1.99
CA VAL A 68 3.25 -2.23 -1.34
C VAL A 68 4.16 -1.66 -2.42
N GLU A 69 4.31 -0.33 -2.47
CA GLU A 69 5.31 0.28 -3.33
C GLU A 69 6.71 0.07 -2.72
N HIS A 70 7.54 -0.72 -3.39
CA HIS A 70 8.95 -0.85 -3.00
C HIS A 70 9.70 0.42 -3.34
N VAL A 71 10.41 0.90 -2.34
CA VAL A 71 11.28 2.07 -2.43
C VAL A 71 12.73 1.60 -2.36
N TRP A 72 13.52 2.00 -3.35
CA TRP A 72 14.89 1.54 -3.53
C TRP A 72 15.90 2.62 -3.21
N HIS A 73 16.97 2.21 -2.53
CA HIS A 73 18.17 3.00 -2.33
C HIS A 73 19.32 2.32 -3.06
N ILE A 74 20.27 3.10 -3.55
CA ILE A 74 21.48 2.59 -4.21
C ILE A 74 22.70 3.09 -3.48
N ALA A 75 23.78 2.31 -3.49
CA ALA A 75 25.08 2.76 -3.06
C ALA A 75 25.92 3.12 -4.30
N GLU A 76 26.30 4.39 -4.40
CA GLU A 76 27.15 4.92 -5.46
C GLU A 76 28.32 5.65 -4.80
N ASN A 77 29.56 5.30 -5.15
CA ASN A 77 30.77 5.91 -4.58
C ASN A 77 30.82 5.94 -3.03
N GLY A 78 30.26 4.92 -2.38
CA GLY A 78 30.19 4.84 -0.91
C GLY A 78 29.11 5.74 -0.28
N GLN A 79 28.28 6.40 -1.09
CA GLN A 79 27.16 7.21 -0.63
C GLN A 79 25.84 6.51 -0.97
N THR A 80 24.83 6.74 -0.13
CA THR A 80 23.47 6.23 -0.35
C THR A 80 22.64 7.28 -1.09
N HIS A 81 22.05 6.89 -2.22
CA HIS A 81 21.16 7.72 -3.02
C HIS A 81 19.76 7.10 -3.08
N GLY A 82 18.74 7.93 -3.20
CA GLY A 82 17.33 7.54 -3.19
C GLY A 82 16.51 8.40 -2.22
N PRO A 83 15.23 8.08 -1.97
CA PRO A 83 14.48 6.91 -2.46
C PRO A 83 14.13 6.94 -3.96
N TYR A 84 14.20 5.80 -4.63
CA TYR A 84 13.82 5.61 -6.04
C TYR A 84 12.65 4.64 -6.19
N SER A 85 11.77 4.94 -7.15
CA SER A 85 10.75 3.99 -7.62
C SER A 85 11.36 2.96 -8.57
N LYS A 86 10.68 1.83 -8.79
CA LYS A 86 11.09 0.85 -9.83
C LYS A 86 11.19 1.47 -11.22
N ALA A 87 10.29 2.39 -11.57
CA ALA A 87 10.33 3.09 -12.86
C ALA A 87 11.59 3.97 -12.98
N SER A 88 11.96 4.68 -11.90
CA SER A 88 13.20 5.46 -11.83
C SER A 88 14.42 4.55 -11.98
N MET A 89 14.44 3.40 -11.30
CA MET A 89 15.50 2.39 -11.43
C MET A 89 15.63 1.89 -12.87
N GLY A 90 14.51 1.56 -13.53
CA GLY A 90 14.52 1.15 -14.94
C GLY A 90 15.11 2.22 -15.88
N ARG A 91 14.78 3.49 -15.65
CA ARG A 91 15.40 4.60 -16.40
C ARG A 91 16.90 4.69 -16.15
N MET A 92 17.35 4.50 -14.91
CA MET A 92 18.77 4.51 -14.55
C MET A 92 19.55 3.36 -15.19
N VAL A 93 18.93 2.20 -15.40
CA VAL A 93 19.53 1.09 -16.18
C VAL A 93 19.79 1.55 -17.61
N THR A 94 18.80 2.15 -18.27
CA THR A 94 18.94 2.66 -19.64
C THR A 94 19.97 3.79 -19.74
N GLU A 95 20.08 4.64 -18.72
CA GLU A 95 21.07 5.72 -18.64
C GLU A 95 22.47 5.22 -18.24
N GLY A 96 22.65 3.94 -17.90
CA GLY A 96 23.91 3.35 -17.47
C GLY A 96 24.35 3.75 -16.06
N LYS A 97 23.47 4.41 -15.29
CA LYS A 97 23.72 4.81 -13.89
C LYS A 97 23.45 3.69 -12.89
N LEU A 98 22.63 2.71 -13.27
CA LEU A 98 22.40 1.50 -12.50
C LEU A 98 22.90 0.30 -13.31
N THR A 99 23.79 -0.49 -12.72
CA THR A 99 24.31 -1.73 -13.30
C THR A 99 23.91 -2.93 -12.44
N ARG A 100 24.16 -4.14 -12.95
CA ARG A 100 23.92 -5.40 -12.22
C ARG A 100 24.68 -5.47 -10.90
N ASP A 101 25.91 -4.94 -10.88
CA ASP A 101 26.79 -4.88 -9.72
C ASP A 101 26.46 -3.76 -8.72
N THR A 102 25.55 -2.83 -9.07
CA THR A 102 25.16 -1.76 -8.14
C THR A 102 24.53 -2.34 -6.89
N HIS A 103 25.01 -1.92 -5.72
CA HIS A 103 24.40 -2.33 -4.45
C HIS A 103 23.12 -1.53 -4.23
N VAL A 104 22.06 -2.24 -3.90
CA VAL A 104 20.72 -1.72 -3.70
C VAL A 104 20.16 -2.19 -2.37
N TRP A 105 19.27 -1.39 -1.78
CA TRP A 105 18.56 -1.73 -0.56
C TRP A 105 17.10 -1.28 -0.63
N THR A 106 16.20 -2.13 -0.15
CA THR A 106 14.81 -1.80 0.15
C THR A 106 14.43 -2.31 1.54
N ALA A 107 13.37 -1.73 2.10
CA ALA A 107 12.84 -2.16 3.38
C ALA A 107 12.37 -3.62 3.32
N GLY A 108 12.80 -4.43 4.29
CA GLY A 108 12.46 -5.86 4.37
C GLY A 108 13.46 -6.80 3.69
N GLN A 109 14.54 -6.29 3.09
CA GLN A 109 15.65 -7.12 2.60
C GLN A 109 16.80 -7.24 3.62
N ASP A 110 17.61 -8.30 3.51
CA ASP A 110 18.76 -8.57 4.36
C ASP A 110 20.00 -7.72 3.98
N GLY A 111 19.96 -6.43 4.30
CA GLY A 111 21.09 -5.51 4.06
C GLY A 111 21.31 -5.18 2.58
N TRP A 112 22.45 -4.63 2.18
CA TRP A 112 22.71 -4.26 0.78
C TRP A 112 22.92 -5.51 -0.10
N MET A 113 22.19 -5.60 -1.21
CA MET A 113 22.30 -6.69 -2.19
C MET A 113 22.66 -6.14 -3.56
N ARG A 114 23.18 -6.94 -4.49
CA ARG A 114 23.39 -6.48 -5.86
C ARG A 114 22.06 -6.35 -6.59
N ALA A 115 21.96 -5.41 -7.53
CA ALA A 115 20.75 -5.19 -8.32
C ALA A 115 20.35 -6.43 -9.12
N GLU A 116 21.29 -7.29 -9.51
CA GLU A 116 21.01 -8.58 -10.17
C GLU A 116 20.45 -9.67 -9.24
N ASP A 117 20.81 -9.65 -7.94
CA ASP A 117 20.36 -10.64 -6.97
C ASP A 117 18.92 -10.36 -6.50
N VAL A 118 18.46 -9.12 -6.66
CA VAL A 118 17.09 -8.73 -6.38
C VAL A 118 16.21 -9.15 -7.56
N THR A 119 15.40 -10.19 -7.39
CA THR A 119 14.53 -10.74 -8.45
C THR A 119 13.69 -9.68 -9.15
N GLU A 120 13.18 -8.69 -8.42
CA GLU A 120 12.37 -7.62 -8.98
C GLU A 120 13.15 -6.67 -9.91
N LEU A 121 14.43 -6.40 -9.60
CA LEU A 121 15.30 -5.52 -10.38
C LEU A 121 16.05 -6.28 -11.48
N ALA A 122 16.32 -7.58 -11.28
CA ALA A 122 16.90 -8.46 -12.29
C ALA A 122 16.15 -8.38 -13.62
N GLN A 123 14.81 -8.29 -13.56
CA GLN A 123 13.93 -8.13 -14.72
C GLN A 123 14.23 -6.87 -15.53
N LEU A 124 14.75 -5.80 -14.92
CA LEU A 124 15.10 -4.56 -15.63
C LEU A 124 16.30 -4.76 -16.56
N PHE A 125 17.18 -5.72 -16.25
CA PHE A 125 18.42 -5.97 -17.01
C PHE A 125 18.30 -7.04 -18.09
N THR A 126 17.13 -7.71 -18.21
CA THR A 126 16.88 -8.79 -19.17
C THR A 126 16.02 -8.38 -20.35
N ILE A 127 15.49 -7.15 -20.35
CA ILE A 127 14.63 -6.66 -21.42
C ILE A 127 15.53 -6.30 -22.62
N LEU A 128 15.89 -7.29 -23.43
CA LEU A 128 16.00 -7.04 -24.85
C LEU A 128 14.56 -6.99 -25.38
N PRO A 129 14.07 -5.86 -25.91
CA PRO A 129 12.81 -5.90 -26.63
C PRO A 129 12.96 -6.94 -27.75
N PRO A 130 12.00 -7.89 -27.90
CA PRO A 130 12.01 -8.77 -29.05
C PRO A 130 12.03 -7.90 -30.31
N PRO A 131 12.76 -8.30 -31.36
CA PRO A 131 12.85 -7.52 -32.58
C PRO A 131 11.43 -7.21 -33.08
N PRO A 132 11.16 -5.96 -33.52
CA PRO A 132 9.85 -5.60 -34.04
C PRO A 132 9.49 -6.56 -35.18
N PRO A 133 8.22 -7.00 -35.29
CA PRO A 133 7.80 -7.83 -36.40
C PRO A 133 8.11 -7.12 -37.74
N GLY A 134 9.06 -7.66 -38.52
CA GLY A 134 9.40 -7.18 -39.86
C GLY A 134 10.74 -6.46 -40.05
N ALA A 135 11.71 -6.60 -39.14
CA ALA A 135 13.11 -6.24 -39.42
C ALA A 135 13.85 -7.33 -40.22
#